data_AF-A0AAE1E4W9-F1
#
_entry.id   AF-A0AAE1E4W9-F1
#
_cell.length_a   1.000
_cell.length_b   1.000
_cell.length_c   1.000
_cell.angle_alpha   90.00
_cell.angle_beta   90.00
_cell.angle_gamma   90.00
#
_symmetry.space_group_name_H-M   'P 1'
#
loop_
_entity.id
_entity.type
_entity.pdbx_description
1 polymer ?
#
loop_
_entity_poly.entity_id
_entity_poly.type
_entity_poly.pdbx_seq_one_letter_code
_entity_poly.pdbx_strand_id
1 'polypeptide(L)'
;MCVLRAKNQKSSSLITRKYGVDAVDQMAHALTTKRKTIRWHLVMFFNIMDLSSIAALIVFRMKYPLDTLSYDDNRQKFNIDIGQSLALPQIIRRSAVLTLQKQVQNNITAVLDTLRPSAIEAVSNLPAKKAKLEDGKRRRCDRCPSKKDKKTSTTCIICSCYICPQHSVIYCENCT
;
A
#
# COMPACT_ATOMS: atom_id res chain seq x y z
N MET A 1 5.86 33.33 -55.92
CA MET A 1 4.76 32.91 -55.03
C MET A 1 5.32 32.40 -53.70
N CYS A 2 5.62 33.27 -52.72
CA CYS A 2 6.28 32.82 -51.48
C CYS A 2 5.81 33.54 -50.20
N VAL A 3 4.53 33.96 -50.10
CA VAL A 3 4.06 34.75 -48.93
C VAL A 3 2.74 34.25 -48.33
N LEU A 4 2.46 32.94 -48.32
CA LEU A 4 1.23 32.40 -47.70
C LEU A 4 1.45 31.24 -46.70
N ARG A 5 2.68 30.92 -46.30
CA ARG A 5 2.94 29.80 -45.35
C ARG A 5 3.19 30.21 -43.89
N ALA A 6 3.28 31.51 -43.57
CA ALA A 6 3.64 31.96 -42.22
C ALA A 6 2.45 32.22 -41.27
N LYS A 7 1.21 32.32 -41.78
CA LYS A 7 0.03 32.64 -40.94
C LYS A 7 -0.67 31.40 -40.34
N ASN A 8 -0.48 30.22 -40.92
CA ASN A 8 -1.13 28.97 -40.46
C ASN A 8 -0.37 28.22 -39.34
N GLN A 9 0.88 28.59 -39.05
CA GLN A 9 1.68 27.95 -37.99
C GLN A 9 1.53 28.66 -36.63
N LYS A 10 1.16 29.96 -36.64
CA LYS A 10 0.81 30.72 -35.43
C LYS A 10 -0.58 30.36 -34.90
N SER A 11 -1.56 30.09 -35.78
CA SER A 11 -2.89 29.63 -35.36
C SER A 11 -2.86 28.22 -34.77
N SER A 12 -2.14 27.27 -35.39
CA SER A 12 -1.96 25.92 -34.87
C SER A 12 -1.26 25.89 -33.50
N SER A 13 -0.19 26.67 -33.30
CA SER A 13 0.49 26.75 -31.99
C SER A 13 -0.30 27.49 -30.91
N LEU A 14 -1.22 28.39 -31.28
CA LEU A 14 -2.15 29.03 -30.35
C LEU A 14 -3.28 28.10 -29.92
N ILE A 15 -3.77 27.23 -30.80
CA ILE A 15 -4.82 26.24 -30.50
C ILE A 15 -4.27 25.19 -29.52
N THR A 16 -3.06 24.67 -29.75
CA THR A 16 -2.42 23.69 -28.85
C THR A 16 -2.15 24.24 -27.44
N ARG A 17 -1.85 25.55 -27.31
CA ARG A 17 -1.63 26.19 -26.00
C ARG A 17 -2.93 26.47 -25.23
N LYS A 18 -4.07 26.61 -25.92
CA LYS A 18 -5.36 26.93 -25.30
C LYS A 18 -5.95 25.77 -24.51
N TYR A 19 -5.71 24.53 -24.92
CA TYR A 19 -6.28 23.34 -24.27
C TYR A 19 -5.35 22.71 -23.22
N GLY A 20 -4.18 23.28 -22.96
CA GLY A 20 -3.23 22.71 -22.00
C GLY A 20 -3.79 22.66 -20.57
N VAL A 21 -4.54 23.69 -20.16
CA VAL A 21 -5.18 23.73 -18.84
C VAL A 21 -6.31 22.70 -18.75
N ASP A 22 -7.18 22.63 -19.76
CA ASP A 22 -8.29 21.67 -19.82
C ASP A 22 -7.78 20.22 -19.82
N ALA A 23 -6.66 19.95 -20.51
CA ALA A 23 -6.03 18.63 -20.52
C ALA A 23 -5.50 18.26 -19.12
N VAL A 24 -4.85 19.19 -18.42
CA VAL A 24 -4.37 18.95 -17.05
C VAL A 24 -5.55 18.75 -16.09
N ASP A 25 -6.63 19.52 -16.25
CA ASP A 25 -7.84 19.38 -15.44
C ASP A 25 -8.50 18.01 -15.67
N GLN A 26 -8.66 17.59 -16.93
CA GLN A 26 -9.16 16.26 -17.28
C GLN A 26 -8.28 15.15 -16.69
N MET A 27 -6.97 15.29 -16.74
CA MET A 27 -6.04 14.36 -16.09
C MET A 27 -6.23 14.37 -14.58
N ALA A 28 -6.30 15.53 -13.93
CA ALA A 28 -6.49 15.61 -12.47
C ALA A 28 -7.80 14.94 -12.05
N HIS A 29 -8.87 15.14 -12.82
CA HIS A 29 -10.18 14.51 -12.58
C HIS A 29 -10.18 12.99 -12.75
N ALA A 30 -9.45 12.45 -13.73
CA ALA A 30 -9.43 11.00 -14.01
C ALA A 30 -8.87 10.15 -12.86
N LEU A 31 -7.91 10.68 -12.10
CA LEU A 31 -7.26 9.98 -10.97
C LEU A 31 -7.17 10.90 -9.75
N THR A 32 -8.31 11.42 -9.31
CA THR A 32 -8.36 12.39 -8.20
C THR A 32 -8.24 11.74 -6.83
N THR A 33 -7.53 12.40 -5.94
CA THR A 33 -7.41 12.07 -4.51
C THR A 33 -8.45 12.78 -3.64
N LYS A 34 -9.30 13.62 -4.24
CA LYS A 34 -10.33 14.40 -3.54
C LYS A 34 -11.28 13.50 -2.75
N ARG A 35 -11.66 13.99 -1.57
CA ARG A 35 -12.67 13.38 -0.69
C ARG A 35 -13.72 14.42 -0.30
N LYS A 36 -14.94 13.97 -0.03
CA LYS A 36 -16.01 14.83 0.49
C LYS A 36 -15.54 15.45 1.81
N THR A 37 -15.49 16.78 1.85
CA THR A 37 -15.04 17.55 3.02
C THR A 37 -15.79 18.88 3.07
N ILE A 38 -16.00 19.38 4.27
CA ILE A 38 -16.56 20.72 4.53
C ILE A 38 -15.46 21.77 4.74
N ARG A 39 -14.19 21.35 4.81
CA ARG A 39 -13.04 22.23 5.09
C ARG A 39 -12.36 22.60 3.77
N TRP A 40 -12.46 23.86 3.38
CA TRP A 40 -11.92 24.34 2.09
C TRP A 40 -10.40 24.13 1.94
N HIS A 41 -9.63 24.26 3.02
CA HIS A 41 -8.18 24.03 3.02
C HIS A 41 -7.81 22.60 2.56
N LEU A 42 -8.63 21.60 2.92
CA LEU A 42 -8.41 20.22 2.48
C LEU A 42 -8.70 20.06 0.98
N VAL A 43 -9.66 20.81 0.43
CA VAL A 43 -9.91 20.82 -1.02
C VAL A 43 -8.68 21.35 -1.77
N MET A 44 -8.08 22.44 -1.27
CA MET A 44 -6.84 22.98 -1.83
C MET A 44 -5.69 21.96 -1.74
N PHE A 45 -5.55 21.28 -0.60
CA PHE A 45 -4.53 20.24 -0.43
C PHE A 45 -4.69 19.08 -1.43
N PHE A 46 -5.91 18.59 -1.66
CA PHE A 46 -6.15 17.55 -2.66
C PHE A 46 -5.85 18.02 -4.09
N ASN A 47 -6.19 19.27 -4.43
CA ASN A 47 -5.82 19.84 -5.73
C ASN A 47 -4.29 19.85 -5.92
N ILE A 48 -3.54 20.26 -4.89
CA ILE A 48 -2.08 20.26 -4.93
C ILE A 48 -1.56 18.84 -5.13
N MET A 49 -2.08 17.85 -4.39
CA MET A 49 -1.67 16.46 -4.51
C MET A 49 -1.90 15.90 -5.94
N ASP A 50 -3.08 16.16 -6.51
CA ASP A 50 -3.43 15.71 -7.86
C ASP A 50 -2.48 16.34 -8.91
N LEU A 51 -2.22 17.65 -8.82
CA LEU A 51 -1.30 18.37 -9.71
C LEU A 51 0.16 17.93 -9.54
N SER A 52 0.60 17.74 -8.30
CA SER A 52 1.95 17.24 -8.00
C SER A 52 2.19 15.85 -8.58
N SER A 53 1.19 14.97 -8.57
CA SER A 53 1.31 13.63 -9.19
C SER A 53 1.54 13.72 -10.71
N ILE A 54 0.84 14.64 -11.39
CA ILE A 54 0.99 14.86 -12.83
C ILE A 54 2.36 15.46 -13.12
N ALA A 55 2.78 16.47 -12.35
CA ALA A 55 4.09 17.10 -12.51
C ALA A 55 5.23 16.10 -12.29
N ALA A 56 5.14 15.27 -11.25
CA ALA A 56 6.13 14.23 -10.97
C ALA A 56 6.22 13.21 -12.12
N LEU A 57 5.08 12.81 -12.70
CA LEU A 57 5.06 11.90 -13.84
C LEU A 57 5.74 12.51 -15.08
N ILE A 58 5.51 13.80 -15.33
CA ILE A 58 6.17 14.52 -16.44
C ILE A 58 7.68 14.51 -16.24
N VAL A 59 8.16 14.89 -15.05
CA VAL A 59 9.59 14.89 -14.72
C VAL A 59 10.19 13.48 -14.84
N PHE A 60 9.49 12.47 -14.35
CA PHE A 60 9.90 11.07 -14.44
C PHE A 60 10.07 10.63 -15.90
N ARG A 61 9.08 10.92 -16.76
CA ARG A 61 9.13 10.63 -18.20
C ARG A 61 10.23 11.39 -18.93
N MET A 62 10.52 12.63 -18.52
CA MET A 62 11.64 13.41 -19.08
C MET A 62 13.00 12.81 -18.73
N LYS A 63 13.14 12.27 -17.52
CA LYS A 63 14.38 11.66 -17.03
C LYS A 63 14.63 10.26 -17.61
N TYR A 64 13.56 9.50 -17.85
CA TYR A 64 13.63 8.12 -18.37
C TYR A 64 12.87 8.02 -19.71
N PRO A 65 13.44 8.56 -20.82
CA PRO A 65 12.77 8.58 -22.11
C PRO A 65 12.65 7.17 -22.72
N LEU A 66 11.40 6.68 -22.80
CA LEU A 66 10.73 5.72 -23.70
C LEU A 66 11.42 4.45 -24.26
N ASP A 67 12.75 4.27 -24.23
CA ASP A 67 13.37 3.01 -24.69
C ASP A 67 13.30 1.87 -23.65
N THR A 68 12.89 2.17 -22.41
CA THR A 68 12.83 1.20 -21.30
C THR A 68 11.44 1.07 -20.66
N LEU A 69 10.53 2.02 -20.92
CA LEU A 69 9.20 2.07 -20.33
C LEU A 69 8.20 2.15 -21.46
N SER A 70 7.34 1.13 -21.56
CA SER A 70 6.28 1.07 -22.57
C SER A 70 5.50 2.38 -22.56
N TYR A 71 5.16 2.91 -23.74
CA TYR A 71 4.28 4.07 -23.90
C TYR A 71 2.98 3.94 -23.07
N ASP A 72 2.61 2.69 -22.76
CA ASP A 72 1.46 2.26 -21.97
C ASP A 72 1.72 2.12 -20.45
N ASP A 73 2.77 2.71 -19.90
CA ASP A 73 2.88 2.83 -18.44
C ASP A 73 1.78 3.73 -17.90
N ASN A 74 0.70 3.05 -17.50
CA ASN A 74 -0.50 3.62 -16.95
C ASN A 74 -0.12 4.50 -15.75
N ARG A 75 -0.47 5.79 -15.80
CA ARG A 75 -0.29 6.75 -14.71
C ARG A 75 -0.78 6.20 -13.36
N GLN A 76 -1.77 5.32 -13.36
CA GLN A 76 -2.21 4.60 -12.18
C GLN A 76 -1.09 3.78 -11.53
N LYS A 77 -0.31 3.03 -12.30
CA LYS A 77 0.84 2.25 -11.80
C LYS A 77 1.89 3.15 -11.17
N PHE A 78 2.23 4.26 -11.83
CA PHE A 78 3.16 5.26 -11.29
C PHE A 78 2.66 5.84 -9.95
N ASN A 79 1.38 6.18 -9.86
CA ASN A 79 0.79 6.69 -8.62
C ASN A 79 0.76 5.62 -7.51
N ILE A 80 0.52 4.34 -7.86
CA ILE A 80 0.58 3.23 -6.92
C ILE A 80 2.00 3.06 -6.40
N ASP A 81 3.00 3.07 -7.28
CA ASP A 81 4.41 2.89 -6.94
C ASP A 81 4.93 4.01 -6.01
N ILE A 82 4.62 5.26 -6.32
CA ILE A 82 4.92 6.39 -5.41
C ILE A 82 4.17 6.23 -4.08
N GLY A 83 2.89 5.88 -4.13
CA GLY A 83 2.08 5.68 -2.92
C GLY A 83 2.67 4.60 -2.01
N GLN A 84 3.12 3.48 -2.59
CA GLN A 84 3.79 2.38 -1.89
C GLN A 84 5.13 2.83 -1.32
N SER A 85 5.94 3.55 -2.10
CA SER A 85 7.24 4.10 -1.68
C SER A 85 7.12 5.05 -0.49
N LEU A 86 6.12 5.93 -0.49
CA LEU A 86 5.84 6.86 0.62
C LEU A 86 5.27 6.15 1.85
N ALA A 87 4.46 5.10 1.65
CA ALA A 87 3.84 4.35 2.74
C ALA A 87 4.82 3.40 3.44
N LEU A 88 5.77 2.83 2.71
CA LEU A 88 6.71 1.81 3.19
C LEU A 88 7.40 2.15 4.54
N PRO A 89 8.04 3.32 4.72
CA PRO A 89 8.66 3.66 6.01
C PRO A 89 7.65 3.73 7.17
N GLN A 90 6.41 4.14 6.89
CA GLN A 90 5.36 4.20 7.90
C GLN A 90 4.84 2.79 8.26
N ILE A 91 4.75 1.90 7.28
CA ILE A 91 4.37 0.50 7.47
C ILE A 91 5.43 -0.22 8.31
N ILE A 92 6.72 -0.02 8.01
CA ILE A 92 7.84 -0.57 8.80
C ILE A 92 7.80 -0.04 10.23
N ARG A 93 7.60 1.27 10.44
CA ARG A 93 7.47 1.84 11.79
C ARG A 93 6.30 1.22 12.56
N ARG A 94 5.19 0.97 11.89
CA ARG A 94 3.99 0.37 12.49
C ARG A 94 4.16 -1.12 12.82
N SER A 95 4.97 -1.85 12.06
CA SER A 95 5.24 -3.28 12.33
C SER A 95 5.98 -3.51 13.66
N ALA A 96 6.77 -2.52 14.10
CA ALA A 96 7.47 -2.57 15.39
C ALA A 96 6.55 -2.45 16.62
N VAL A 97 5.27 -2.10 16.43
CA VAL A 97 4.32 -1.92 17.54
C VAL A 97 3.80 -3.26 18.04
N LEU A 98 4.23 -3.66 19.24
CA LEU A 98 3.89 -4.96 19.84
C LEU A 98 2.45 -5.08 20.35
N THR A 99 1.78 -3.95 20.59
CA THR A 99 0.39 -3.90 21.09
C THR A 99 -0.66 -4.05 19.99
N LEU A 100 -0.22 -4.13 18.73
CA LEU A 100 -1.11 -4.25 17.59
C LEU A 100 -1.85 -5.60 17.58
N GLN A 101 -3.07 -5.63 17.05
CA GLN A 101 -3.81 -6.88 16.88
C GLN A 101 -3.05 -7.81 15.94
N LYS A 102 -2.98 -9.11 16.27
CA LYS A 102 -2.25 -10.12 15.48
C LYS A 102 -2.64 -10.12 13.99
N GLN A 103 -3.92 -9.98 13.68
CA GLN A 103 -4.39 -9.92 12.29
C GLN A 103 -3.78 -8.73 11.54
N VAL A 104 -3.67 -7.58 12.18
CA VAL A 104 -3.06 -6.39 11.57
C VAL A 104 -1.54 -6.59 11.42
N GLN A 105 -0.87 -7.24 12.38
CA GLN A 105 0.54 -7.59 12.25
C GLN A 105 0.76 -8.54 11.06
N ASN A 106 -0.05 -9.59 10.92
CA ASN A 106 0.04 -10.53 9.81
C ASN A 106 -0.17 -9.84 8.45
N ASN A 107 -1.16 -8.94 8.36
CA ASN A 107 -1.40 -8.18 7.13
C ASN A 107 -0.22 -7.25 6.80
N ILE A 108 0.36 -6.59 7.80
CA ILE A 108 1.54 -5.74 7.61
C ILE A 108 2.72 -6.55 7.11
N THR A 109 2.97 -7.74 7.69
CA THR A 109 4.04 -8.64 7.22
C THR A 109 3.81 -9.06 5.77
N ALA A 110 2.59 -9.50 5.41
CA ALA A 110 2.28 -9.88 4.04
C ALA A 110 2.47 -8.72 3.03
N VAL A 111 2.09 -7.50 3.41
CA VAL A 111 2.33 -6.30 2.58
C VAL A 111 3.83 -6.03 2.45
N LEU A 112 4.61 -6.14 3.52
CA LEU A 112 6.06 -5.94 3.47
C LEU A 112 6.77 -6.97 2.58
N ASP A 113 6.30 -8.22 2.56
CA ASP A 113 6.86 -9.27 1.71
C ASP A 113 6.60 -8.98 0.21
N THR A 114 5.42 -8.41 -0.11
CA THR A 114 5.08 -8.05 -1.50
C THR A 114 5.78 -6.77 -1.99
N LEU A 115 5.95 -5.77 -1.12
CA LEU A 115 6.57 -4.49 -1.47
C LEU A 115 8.10 -4.54 -1.49
N ARG A 116 8.72 -5.65 -1.05
CA ARG A 116 10.17 -5.80 -0.98
C ARG A 116 10.70 -6.94 -1.89
N PRO A 117 10.60 -6.88 -3.24
CA PRO A 117 11.25 -7.89 -4.08
C PRO A 117 12.77 -7.76 -4.20
N SER A 118 13.42 -6.66 -3.76
CA SER A 118 14.85 -6.43 -4.06
C SER A 118 15.52 -5.45 -3.10
N ALA A 119 15.47 -5.74 -1.79
CA ALA A 119 16.34 -5.09 -0.80
C ALA A 119 16.59 -6.03 0.39
N ILE A 120 17.13 -7.20 0.12
CA ILE A 120 18.06 -7.86 1.05
C ILE A 120 19.27 -6.92 1.02
N GLU A 121 19.36 -5.92 1.91
CA GLU A 121 20.54 -5.82 2.78
C GLU A 121 20.39 -4.79 3.93
N ALA A 122 19.32 -3.99 4.01
CA ALA A 122 19.28 -2.86 4.95
C ALA A 122 18.46 -3.06 6.25
N VAL A 123 17.91 -4.25 6.52
CA VAL A 123 17.19 -4.50 7.80
C VAL A 123 17.48 -5.91 8.32
N SER A 124 18.75 -6.23 8.53
CA SER A 124 19.19 -7.40 9.32
C SER A 124 19.14 -7.16 10.84
N ASN A 125 18.75 -5.95 11.29
CA ASN A 125 18.71 -5.59 12.72
C ASN A 125 17.30 -5.49 13.30
N LEU A 126 16.35 -6.30 12.81
CA LEU A 126 15.16 -6.61 13.59
C LEU A 126 15.40 -7.96 14.25
N PRO A 127 15.38 -8.07 15.59
CA PRO A 127 15.52 -9.36 16.23
C PRO A 127 14.36 -10.22 15.74
N ALA A 128 14.68 -11.22 14.93
CA ALA A 128 13.80 -12.34 14.64
C ALA A 128 13.55 -13.05 15.97
N LYS A 129 12.61 -12.53 16.77
CA LYS A 129 12.01 -13.26 17.86
C LYS A 129 11.19 -14.36 17.21
N LYS A 130 11.86 -15.48 16.90
CA LYS A 130 11.27 -16.80 17.11
C LYS A 130 10.71 -16.72 18.52
N ALA A 131 9.41 -16.49 18.64
CA ALA A 131 8.72 -16.65 19.89
C ALA A 131 8.87 -18.13 20.23
N LYS A 132 9.92 -18.47 20.99
CA LYS A 132 9.97 -19.72 21.72
C LYS A 132 8.62 -19.82 22.41
N LEU A 133 7.89 -20.90 22.13
CA LEU A 133 6.78 -21.32 22.97
C LEU A 133 7.38 -21.46 24.36
N GLU A 134 7.17 -20.45 25.20
CA GLU A 134 7.57 -20.54 26.59
C GLU A 134 6.59 -21.51 27.25
N ASP A 135 7.10 -22.72 27.50
CA ASP A 135 6.40 -23.75 28.26
C ASP A 135 5.88 -23.13 29.57
N GLY A 136 4.56 -23.21 29.78
CA GLY A 136 3.88 -22.73 30.97
C GLY A 136 3.01 -21.48 30.81
N LYS A 137 3.10 -20.71 29.71
CA LYS A 137 2.25 -19.52 29.52
C LYS A 137 0.89 -19.86 28.87
N ARG A 138 -0.20 -19.72 29.63
CA ARG A 138 -1.58 -19.86 29.12
C ARG A 138 -1.96 -18.69 28.21
N ARG A 139 -2.55 -18.97 27.05
CA ARG A 139 -3.07 -17.95 26.11
C ARG A 139 -4.58 -18.07 25.95
N ARG A 140 -5.21 -17.05 25.38
CA ARG A 140 -6.65 -17.09 25.08
C ARG A 140 -6.91 -18.17 24.03
N CYS A 141 -8.00 -18.92 24.19
CA CYS A 141 -8.48 -19.84 23.17
C CYS A 141 -8.82 -19.09 21.87
N ASP A 142 -8.23 -19.51 20.77
CA ASP A 142 -8.37 -18.86 19.46
C ASP A 142 -9.79 -19.01 18.88
N ARG A 143 -10.57 -20.02 19.33
CA ARG A 143 -11.96 -20.23 18.90
C ARG A 143 -13.00 -19.55 19.79
N CYS A 144 -12.63 -19.09 20.98
CA CYS A 144 -13.56 -18.39 21.86
C CYS A 144 -13.68 -16.90 21.46
N PRO A 145 -14.88 -16.31 21.57
CA PRO A 145 -15.02 -14.87 21.42
C PRO A 145 -14.18 -14.14 22.49
N SER A 146 -13.53 -13.06 22.08
CA SER A 146 -12.59 -12.28 22.91
C SER A 146 -13.15 -11.88 24.28
N LYS A 147 -14.46 -11.63 24.39
CA LYS A 147 -15.14 -11.26 25.64
C LYS A 147 -15.11 -12.34 26.72
N LYS A 148 -15.05 -13.63 26.34
CA LYS A 148 -15.02 -14.75 27.30
C LYS A 148 -13.63 -14.98 27.90
N ASP A 149 -12.58 -14.43 27.27
CA ASP A 149 -11.16 -14.50 27.64
C ASP A 149 -10.66 -15.86 28.20
N LYS A 150 -11.20 -16.98 27.72
CA LYS A 150 -10.86 -18.31 28.24
C LYS A 150 -9.39 -18.62 27.97
N LYS A 151 -8.59 -18.75 29.04
CA LYS A 151 -7.15 -19.05 28.96
C LYS A 151 -6.89 -20.55 28.97
N THR A 152 -6.02 -21.03 28.10
CA THR A 152 -5.72 -22.46 27.91
C THR A 152 -4.21 -22.64 27.68
N SER A 153 -3.67 -23.77 28.10
CA SER A 153 -2.32 -24.22 27.75
C SER A 153 -2.32 -25.22 26.61
N THR A 154 -3.46 -25.86 26.36
CA THR A 154 -3.62 -26.89 25.32
C THR A 154 -3.56 -26.29 23.92
N THR A 155 -2.73 -26.89 23.07
CA THR A 155 -2.58 -26.53 21.66
C THR A 155 -3.03 -27.66 20.74
N CYS A 156 -3.55 -27.31 19.55
CA CYS A 156 -3.85 -28.31 18.52
C CYS A 156 -2.57 -28.90 17.94
N ILE A 157 -2.52 -30.22 17.77
CA ILE A 157 -1.38 -30.90 17.14
C ILE A 157 -1.23 -30.48 15.66
N ILE A 158 -2.34 -30.26 14.96
CA ILE A 158 -2.32 -29.94 13.52
C ILE A 158 -1.97 -28.47 13.28
N CYS A 159 -2.64 -27.53 13.96
CA CYS A 159 -2.52 -26.10 13.67
C CYS A 159 -1.81 -25.29 14.76
N SER A 160 -1.37 -25.90 15.86
CA SER A 160 -0.69 -25.24 17.00
C SER A 160 -1.44 -24.06 17.64
N CYS A 161 -2.72 -23.86 17.32
CA CYS A 161 -3.58 -22.86 17.96
C CYS A 161 -3.92 -23.25 19.40
N TYR A 162 -4.15 -22.27 20.27
CA TYR A 162 -4.58 -22.52 21.66
C TYR A 162 -6.08 -22.80 21.71
N ILE A 163 -6.45 -23.94 22.30
CA ILE A 163 -7.84 -24.43 22.30
C ILE A 163 -8.30 -24.71 23.74
N CYS A 164 -9.55 -24.38 24.06
CA CYS A 164 -10.16 -24.70 25.36
C CYS A 164 -10.84 -26.06 25.35
N PRO A 165 -11.10 -26.68 26.51
CA PRO A 165 -11.78 -27.96 26.59
C PRO A 165 -13.11 -28.04 25.81
N GLN A 166 -13.83 -26.92 25.67
CA GLN A 166 -15.08 -26.87 24.88
C GLN A 166 -14.88 -26.92 23.36
N HIS A 167 -13.67 -26.68 22.88
CA HIS A 167 -13.32 -26.60 21.46
C HIS A 167 -12.30 -27.67 21.06
N SER A 168 -11.89 -28.52 21.99
CA SER A 168 -11.00 -29.66 21.77
C SER A 168 -11.79 -30.95 21.98
N VAL A 169 -11.54 -31.94 21.12
CA VAL A 169 -12.01 -33.31 21.33
C VAL A 169 -10.79 -34.13 21.71
N ILE A 170 -10.93 -34.99 22.70
CA ILE A 170 -9.87 -35.89 23.17
C ILE A 170 -10.19 -37.28 22.62
N TYR A 171 -9.25 -37.85 21.89
CA TYR A 171 -9.30 -39.21 21.37
C TYR A 171 -8.04 -39.95 21.83
N CYS A 172 -8.15 -41.27 22.02
CA CYS A 172 -6.99 -42.11 22.29
C CYS A 172 -6.24 -42.42 20.98
N GLU A 173 -5.04 -43.01 21.07
CA GLU A 173 -4.20 -43.34 19.91
C GLU A 173 -4.89 -44.28 18.90
N ASN A 174 -5.93 -45.00 19.32
CA ASN A 174 -6.68 -45.96 18.51
C ASN A 174 -7.98 -45.39 17.93
N CYS A 175 -8.33 -44.12 18.23
CA CYS A 175 -9.50 -43.45 17.69
C CYS A 175 -9.04 -42.28 16.81
N THR A 176 -8.96 -42.50 15.49
CA THR A 176 -8.80 -41.42 14.50
C THR A 176 -10.14 -40.76 14.18
#